data_AF-A0A842VB90-F1
#
_entry.id   AF-A0A842VB90-F1
#
_cell.length_a   1.000
_cell.length_b   1.000
_cell.length_c   1.000
_cell.angle_alpha   90.00
_cell.angle_beta   90.00
_cell.angle_gamma   90.00
#
_symmetry.space_group_name_H-M   'P 1'
#
loop_
_entity.id
_entity.type
_entity.pdbx_description
1 polymer ?
#
loop_
_entity_poly.entity_id
_entity_poly.type
_entity_poly.pdbx_seq_one_letter_code
_entity_poly.pdbx_strand_id
1 'polypeptide(L)'
;MENRELLLFQHYPKLKNKIPWITLLTQPLTSVQELKNLEKSLELKEGNVFIKRDDINLHIYGRNKLRKFKFIYANALRKKKKDIATIGSVGTSQGLA
;
A
#
# COMPACT_ATOMS: atom_id res chain seq x y z
N MET A 1 8.90 -13.93 11.91
CA MET A 1 8.69 -12.74 11.05
C MET A 1 8.20 -11.62 11.95
N GLU A 2 9.00 -10.58 12.14
CA GLU A 2 8.68 -9.47 13.05
C GLU A 2 7.36 -8.81 12.65
N ASN A 3 6.35 -8.97 13.49
CA ASN A 3 5.05 -8.37 13.34
C ASN A 3 5.14 -6.88 13.75
N ARG A 4 5.85 -6.07 12.93
CA ARG A 4 5.99 -4.64 13.21
C ARG A 4 4.63 -3.97 13.06
N GLU A 5 4.17 -3.39 14.15
CA GLU A 5 2.95 -2.59 14.19
C GLU A 5 2.96 -1.54 13.08
N LEU A 6 1.88 -1.47 12.29
CA LEU A 6 1.75 -0.50 11.21
C LEU A 6 2.00 0.92 11.73
N LEU A 7 2.79 1.73 11.00
CA LEU A 7 3.02 3.15 11.32
C LEU A 7 1.71 3.91 11.60
N LEU A 8 0.62 3.55 10.91
CA LEU A 8 -0.72 4.09 11.17
C LEU A 8 -1.14 3.95 12.64
N PHE A 9 -0.91 2.79 13.26
CA PHE A 9 -1.29 2.56 14.66
C PHE A 9 -0.28 3.12 15.66
N GLN A 10 0.96 3.30 15.25
CA GLN A 10 1.94 4.04 16.05
C GLN A 10 1.52 5.51 16.21
N HIS A 11 1.08 6.16 15.12
CA HIS A 11 0.60 7.55 15.16
C HIS A 11 -0.86 7.68 15.62
N TYR A 12 -1.69 6.65 15.41
CA TYR A 12 -3.11 6.66 15.77
C TYR A 12 -3.50 5.39 16.55
N PRO A 13 -3.01 5.23 17.79
CA PRO A 13 -3.19 4.00 18.57
C PRO A 13 -4.65 3.66 18.83
N LYS A 14 -5.51 4.67 18.96
CA LYS A 14 -6.97 4.50 19.12
C LYS A 14 -7.64 3.76 17.95
N LEU A 15 -7.00 3.67 16.79
CA LEU A 15 -7.53 2.95 15.62
C LEU A 15 -7.21 1.45 15.63
N LYS A 16 -6.14 1.03 16.32
CA LYS A 16 -5.64 -0.36 16.31
C LYS A 16 -6.72 -1.38 16.65
N ASN A 17 -7.53 -1.06 17.66
CA ASN A 17 -8.58 -1.95 18.16
C ASN A 17 -9.94 -1.73 17.48
N LYS A 18 -10.06 -0.72 16.61
CA LYS A 18 -11.32 -0.35 15.93
C LYS A 18 -11.36 -0.83 14.49
N ILE A 19 -10.20 -0.86 13.82
CA ILE A 19 -10.12 -1.17 12.40
C ILE A 19 -9.49 -2.56 12.22
N PRO A 20 -10.21 -3.53 11.62
CA PRO A 20 -9.65 -4.84 11.34
C PRO A 20 -8.55 -4.69 10.29
N TRP A 21 -7.45 -5.40 10.46
CA TRP A 21 -6.37 -5.42 9.49
C TRP A 21 -5.71 -6.80 9.47
N ILE A 22 -5.15 -7.19 8.33
CA ILE A 22 -4.36 -8.41 8.15
C ILE A 22 -3.02 -8.08 7.49
N THR A 23 -2.04 -8.96 7.64
CA THR A 23 -0.77 -8.83 6.93
C THR A 23 -0.91 -9.39 5.52
N LEU A 24 -0.87 -8.53 4.51
CA LEU A 24 -0.83 -8.91 3.08
C LEU A 24 0.55 -8.69 2.44
N LEU A 25 1.44 -7.96 3.11
CA LEU A 25 2.77 -7.62 2.60
C LEU A 25 3.79 -8.55 3.25
N THR A 26 4.55 -9.28 2.43
CA THR A 26 5.66 -10.14 2.89
C THR A 26 6.97 -9.37 3.05
N GLN A 27 7.05 -8.17 2.47
CA GLN A 27 8.24 -7.31 2.48
C GLN A 27 8.03 -6.04 3.33
N PRO A 28 9.13 -5.45 3.84
CA PRO A 28 9.08 -4.25 4.68
C PRO A 28 8.45 -3.04 3.98
N LEU A 29 8.25 -1.95 4.74
CA LEU A 29 7.77 -0.67 4.22
C LEU A 29 8.58 -0.24 2.99
N THR A 30 7.86 0.10 1.92
CA THR A 30 8.35 0.54 0.61
C THR A 30 9.37 1.68 0.73
N SER A 31 10.51 1.55 0.08
CA SER A 31 11.56 2.56 0.12
C SER A 31 11.09 3.89 -0.49
N VAL A 32 11.67 4.98 0.00
CA VAL A 32 11.57 6.30 -0.63
C VAL A 32 12.88 6.55 -1.34
N GLN A 33 12.80 6.93 -2.61
CA GLN A 33 13.95 7.16 -3.48
C GLN A 33 13.88 8.60 -4.00
N GLU A 34 14.99 9.32 -3.90
CA GLU A 34 15.18 10.62 -4.55
C GLU A 34 15.48 10.42 -6.05
N LEU A 35 14.88 11.25 -6.91
CA LEU A 35 14.95 11.13 -8.36
C LEU A 35 15.88 12.20 -8.97
N LYS A 36 17.15 12.18 -8.59
CA LYS A 36 18.17 13.17 -9.00
C LYS A 36 18.27 13.39 -10.52
N ASN A 37 18.11 12.32 -11.30
CA ASN A 37 18.15 12.42 -12.76
C ASN A 37 16.94 13.18 -13.32
N LEU A 38 15.76 13.02 -12.70
CA LEU A 38 14.55 13.74 -13.08
C LEU A 38 14.64 15.21 -12.63
N GLU A 39 15.15 15.46 -11.44
CA GLU A 39 15.41 16.83 -10.96
C GLU A 39 16.32 17.58 -11.93
N LYS A 40 17.41 16.92 -12.37
CA LYS A 40 18.32 17.46 -13.39
C LYS A 40 17.64 17.69 -14.73
N SER A 41 16.83 16.74 -15.22
CA SER A 41 16.18 16.88 -16.53
C SER A 41 15.08 17.95 -16.54
N LEU A 42 14.52 18.27 -15.38
CA LEU A 42 13.52 19.33 -15.20
C LEU A 42 14.16 20.69 -14.87
N GLU A 43 15.49 20.78 -14.79
CA GLU A 43 16.24 21.98 -14.41
C GLU A 43 15.74 22.62 -13.09
N LEU A 44 15.39 21.78 -12.11
CA LEU A 44 14.90 22.27 -10.82
C LEU A 44 16.00 23.06 -10.11
N LYS A 45 15.76 24.36 -9.94
CA LYS A 45 16.66 25.26 -9.20
C LYS A 45 16.53 25.09 -7.69
N GLU A 46 15.33 24.72 -7.23
CA GLU A 46 15.00 24.49 -5.84
C GLU A 46 14.00 23.33 -5.72
N GLY A 47 14.12 22.57 -4.62
CA GLY A 47 13.27 21.41 -4.32
C GLY A 47 13.87 20.08 -4.76
N ASN A 48 13.33 19.00 -4.19
CA ASN A 48 13.72 17.61 -4.48
C ASN A 48 12.47 16.81 -4.85
N VAL A 49 12.64 15.85 -5.74
CA VAL A 49 11.59 14.94 -6.20
C VAL A 49 11.85 13.56 -5.61
N PHE A 50 10.92 13.10 -4.78
CA PHE A 50 10.97 11.77 -4.21
C PHE A 50 9.84 10.89 -4.74
N ILE A 51 10.14 9.61 -4.94
CA ILE A 51 9.15 8.58 -5.20
C ILE A 51 9.15 7.55 -4.08
N LYS A 52 7.96 7.24 -3.58
CA LYS A 52 7.76 6.12 -2.67
C LYS A 52 7.44 4.87 -3.49
N ARG A 53 8.31 3.86 -3.44
CA ARG A 53 8.31 2.67 -4.30
C ARG A 53 7.26 1.63 -3.91
N ASP A 54 6.00 2.06 -3.84
CA ASP A 54 4.84 1.19 -3.64
C ASP A 54 4.63 0.17 -4.77
N ASP A 55 5.28 0.38 -5.90
CA ASP A 55 5.28 -0.46 -7.10
C ASP A 55 6.17 -1.71 -6.99
N ILE A 56 7.25 -1.68 -6.18
CA ILE A 56 8.24 -2.77 -6.15
C ILE A 56 7.81 -3.92 -5.23
N ASN A 57 7.08 -3.62 -4.16
CA ASN A 57 7.02 -4.53 -3.01
C ASN A 57 6.08 -5.74 -3.12
N LEU A 58 5.53 -6.09 -4.29
CA LEU A 58 4.85 -7.38 -4.45
C LEU A 58 5.03 -8.02 -5.82
N HIS A 59 5.25 -9.34 -5.76
CA HIS A 59 5.71 -10.19 -6.85
C HIS A 59 4.70 -10.40 -8.00
N ILE A 60 3.41 -10.10 -7.80
CA ILE A 60 2.37 -10.40 -8.82
C ILE A 60 1.35 -9.25 -9.00
N TYR A 61 0.97 -8.55 -7.92
CA TYR A 61 -0.09 -7.51 -7.96
C TYR A 61 0.34 -6.16 -7.34
N GLY A 62 1.66 -5.90 -7.33
CA GLY A 62 2.32 -4.83 -6.58
C GLY A 62 1.95 -3.41 -6.97
N ARG A 63 0.96 -2.83 -6.27
CA ARG A 63 0.61 -1.40 -6.31
C ARG A 63 -0.03 -0.95 -4.99
N ASN A 64 -0.44 0.33 -4.97
CA ASN A 64 -1.16 0.99 -3.86
C ASN A 64 -2.42 0.26 -3.33
N LYS A 65 -3.05 -0.64 -4.10
CA LYS A 65 -4.31 -1.29 -3.72
C LYS A 65 -4.16 -2.23 -2.54
N LEU A 66 -3.03 -2.90 -2.43
CA LEU A 66 -2.74 -3.78 -1.29
C LEU A 66 -2.67 -3.05 0.05
N ARG A 67 -2.34 -1.75 0.04
CA ARG A 67 -2.45 -0.91 1.24
C ARG A 67 -3.89 -0.77 1.73
N LYS A 68 -4.87 -0.80 0.83
CA LYS A 68 -6.31 -0.75 1.15
C LYS A 68 -6.85 -2.14 1.47
N PHE A 69 -6.48 -3.13 0.68
CA PHE A 69 -6.97 -4.51 0.80
C PHE A 69 -6.67 -5.12 2.16
N LYS A 70 -5.56 -4.75 2.81
CA LYS A 70 -5.26 -5.22 4.16
C LYS A 70 -6.39 -4.94 5.17
N PHE A 71 -7.14 -3.87 4.97
CA PHE A 71 -8.26 -3.50 5.84
C PHE A 71 -9.59 -4.02 5.28
N ILE A 72 -9.79 -3.94 3.97
CA ILE A 72 -11.02 -4.39 3.30
C ILE A 72 -11.19 -5.91 3.45
N TYR A 73 -10.14 -6.69 3.16
CA TYR A 73 -10.16 -8.14 3.29
C TYR A 73 -10.20 -8.57 4.75
N ALA A 74 -9.51 -7.87 5.66
CA ALA A 74 -9.66 -8.13 7.09
C ALA A 74 -11.12 -7.96 7.56
N ASN A 75 -11.80 -6.92 7.08
CA ASN A 75 -13.22 -6.70 7.39
C ASN A 75 -14.11 -7.77 6.74
N ALA A 76 -13.83 -8.18 5.51
CA ALA A 76 -14.57 -9.24 4.82
C ALA A 76 -14.44 -10.59 5.54
N LEU A 77 -13.22 -10.96 5.93
CA LEU A 77 -12.92 -12.15 6.73
C LEU A 77 -13.64 -12.11 8.09
N ARG A 78 -13.57 -10.99 8.80
CA ARG A 78 -14.31 -10.78 10.07
C ARG A 78 -15.82 -10.98 9.89
N LYS A 79 -16.36 -10.54 8.75
CA LYS A 79 -17.77 -10.70 8.38
C LYS A 79 -18.09 -12.06 7.73
N LYS A 80 -17.13 -13.00 7.71
CA LYS A 80 -17.24 -14.34 7.10
C LYS A 80 -17.75 -14.32 5.66
N LYS A 81 -17.34 -13.32 4.88
CA LYS A 81 -17.68 -13.24 3.45
C LYS A 81 -16.87 -14.27 2.67
N LYS A 82 -17.52 -14.94 1.72
CA LYS A 82 -16.90 -15.93 0.82
C LYS A 82 -16.48 -15.33 -0.51
N ASP A 83 -17.17 -14.28 -0.93
CA ASP A 83 -16.98 -13.65 -2.24
C ASP A 83 -16.69 -12.15 -2.08
N ILE A 84 -15.87 -11.62 -3.01
CA ILE A 84 -15.57 -10.21 -3.15
C ILE A 84 -15.96 -9.77 -4.56
N ALA A 85 -16.78 -8.73 -4.65
CA ALA A 85 -17.10 -8.07 -5.92
C ALA A 85 -16.45 -6.69 -5.96
N THR A 86 -15.81 -6.37 -7.10
CA THR A 86 -15.24 -5.05 -7.39
C THR A 86 -15.50 -4.73 -8.87
N ILE A 87 -15.44 -3.45 -9.23
CA ILE A 87 -15.64 -2.98 -10.60
C ILE A 87 -14.48 -2.08 -11.04
N GLY A 88 -14.31 -1.94 -12.35
CA GLY A 88 -13.38 -1.00 -12.97
C GLY A 88 -13.39 -1.11 -14.49
N SER A 89 -12.62 -0.26 -15.16
CA SER A 89 -12.42 -0.31 -16.62
C SER A 89 -11.56 -1.52 -17.03
N VAL A 90 -11.51 -1.82 -18.32
CA VAL A 90 -10.78 -2.99 -18.88
C VAL A 90 -9.32 -3.08 -18.42
N GLY A 91 -8.64 -1.96 -18.16
CA GLY A 91 -7.25 -1.92 -17.66
C GLY A 91 -7.09 -1.77 -16.14
N THR A 92 -8.11 -2.09 -15.35
CA THR A 92 -8.09 -1.82 -13.90
C THR A 92 -7.13 -2.72 -13.13
N SER A 93 -6.11 -2.11 -12.51
CA SER A 93 -5.23 -2.84 -11.58
C SER A 93 -5.93 -3.25 -10.28
N GLN A 94 -7.14 -2.75 -10.00
CA GLN A 94 -7.90 -3.11 -8.81
C GLN A 94 -8.68 -4.41 -8.98
N GLY A 95 -9.19 -4.68 -10.18
CA GLY A 95 -9.89 -5.93 -10.47
C GLY A 95 -8.93 -7.10 -10.66
N LEU A 96 -7.71 -6.81 -11.13
CA LEU A 96 -6.66 -7.81 -11.27
C LEU A 96 -6.03 -8.24 -9.94
N ALA A 97 -5.91 -7.32 -8.98
CA ALA A 97 -5.24 -7.52 -7.69
C ALA A 97 -6.19 -8.06 -6.62
#